data_AF-A0A0F8XYT5-F1
#
_entry.id   AF-A0A0F8XYT5-F1
#
_cell.length_a   1.000
_cell.length_b   1.000
_cell.length_c   1.000
_cell.angle_alpha   90.00
_cell.angle_beta   90.00
_cell.angle_gamma   90.00
#
_symmetry.space_group_name_H-M   'P 1'
#
loop_
_entity.id
_entity.type
_entity.pdbx_description
1 polymer ?
#
loop_
_entity_poly.entity_id
_entity_poly.type
_entity_poly.pdbx_seq_one_letter_code
_entity_poly.pdbx_strand_id
1 'polypeptide(L)'
;VIAANEKAEAEALERGYESTTKFSAEADYLKQFAETGEVKRDGEVTFSQDSTQAQDNAFFGRGEINGQDWIARYKDRQTEYHALRGGIRTALGITFGDDEADNAVDKALDDYFDILPKLFLGPTLEPDWDEYFAAKERALNEAVRQGEFANGPQGAADVRAYLSPIEEDPTVRAFKGSQDTRDALTELPKYRFLDNAQSDQVDELLEKVAAATAGARERGVKITHRQFLKNVLERMPRDHELFDVVAVAYLRKTEDTREQVWNPERDQLVLDNPTSVKFYVSLYNNMSEANKLRFLDAHGTRYFSSEFIISEGLNPNTAP
;
A
#
# COMPACT_ATOMS: atom_id res chain seq x y z
N VAL A 1 -25.44 29.12 -4.11
CA VAL A 1 -24.88 27.78 -3.83
C VAL A 1 -25.79 27.03 -2.86
N ILE A 2 -26.03 27.53 -1.63
CA ILE A 2 -27.00 26.94 -0.69
C ILE A 2 -28.42 26.84 -1.30
N ALA A 3 -28.94 27.93 -1.87
CA ALA A 3 -30.27 27.94 -2.51
C ALA A 3 -30.39 27.09 -3.80
N ALA A 4 -29.28 26.61 -4.37
CA ALA A 4 -29.30 25.72 -5.53
C ALA A 4 -29.38 24.24 -5.11
N ASN A 5 -28.73 23.89 -3.99
CA ASN A 5 -28.85 22.57 -3.37
C ASN A 5 -30.26 22.36 -2.79
N GLU A 6 -30.83 23.36 -2.11
CA GLU A 6 -32.19 23.27 -1.54
C GLU A 6 -33.27 23.08 -2.63
N LYS A 7 -33.05 23.65 -3.82
CA LYS A 7 -33.98 23.50 -4.95
C LYS A 7 -33.84 22.13 -5.63
N ALA A 8 -32.63 21.60 -5.74
CA ALA A 8 -32.39 20.26 -6.26
C ALA A 8 -32.95 19.17 -5.32
N GLU A 9 -32.80 19.35 -4.00
CA GLU A 9 -33.40 18.47 -2.99
C GLU A 9 -34.94 18.54 -3.01
N ALA A 10 -35.52 19.74 -3.18
CA ALA A 10 -36.97 19.90 -3.30
C ALA A 10 -37.52 19.25 -4.58
N GLU A 11 -36.84 19.39 -5.72
CA GLU A 11 -37.23 18.76 -6.98
C GLU A 11 -37.01 17.22 -6.98
N ALA A 12 -36.11 16.70 -6.16
CA ALA A 12 -35.92 15.26 -5.93
C ALA A 12 -37.01 14.68 -5.02
N LEU A 13 -37.39 15.41 -3.96
CA LEU A 13 -38.50 15.05 -3.06
C LEU A 13 -39.85 14.98 -3.79
N GLU A 14 -40.09 15.90 -4.73
CA GLU A 14 -41.35 15.99 -5.48
C GLU A 14 -41.56 14.82 -6.47
N ARG A 15 -40.50 14.06 -6.80
CA ARG A 15 -40.53 12.92 -7.75
C ARG A 15 -40.75 11.55 -7.09
N GLY A 16 -41.09 11.50 -5.80
CA GLY A 16 -41.46 10.26 -5.11
C GLY A 16 -40.29 9.38 -4.67
N TYR A 17 -39.08 9.94 -4.54
CA TYR A 17 -37.94 9.23 -3.96
C TYR A 17 -37.97 9.31 -2.43
N GLU A 18 -38.78 8.49 -1.76
CA GLU A 18 -38.62 8.22 -0.32
C GLU A 18 -37.22 7.64 0.00
N SER A 19 -36.55 7.08 -1.01
CA SER A 19 -35.15 6.66 -0.95
C SER A 19 -34.16 7.84 -0.97
N THR A 20 -34.47 9.01 -1.54
CA THR A 20 -33.51 10.14 -1.56
C THR A 20 -33.20 10.72 -0.19
N THR A 21 -34.15 10.74 0.75
CA THR A 21 -33.87 11.22 2.12
C THR A 21 -33.01 10.24 2.90
N LYS A 22 -33.20 8.93 2.69
CA LYS A 22 -32.37 7.88 3.30
C LYS A 22 -30.98 7.79 2.68
N PHE A 23 -30.85 7.94 1.37
CA PHE A 23 -29.55 8.01 0.69
C PHE A 23 -28.79 9.29 1.01
N SER A 24 -29.48 10.43 1.12
CA SER A 24 -28.87 11.68 1.59
C SER A 24 -28.36 11.53 3.04
N ALA A 25 -29.15 10.90 3.92
CA ALA A 25 -28.71 10.59 5.27
C ALA A 25 -27.53 9.59 5.31
N GLU A 26 -27.54 8.53 4.49
CA GLU A 26 -26.40 7.61 4.34
C GLU A 26 -25.15 8.37 3.88
N ALA A 27 -25.27 9.20 2.84
CA ALA A 27 -24.18 10.02 2.32
C ALA A 27 -23.60 10.98 3.36
N ASP A 28 -24.46 11.64 4.14
CA ASP A 28 -24.06 12.56 5.20
C ASP A 28 -23.30 11.84 6.32
N TYR A 29 -23.76 10.65 6.72
CA TYR A 29 -23.06 9.85 7.73
C TYR A 29 -21.72 9.32 7.22
N LEU A 30 -21.67 8.85 5.98
CA LEU A 30 -20.44 8.38 5.33
C LEU A 30 -19.42 9.52 5.19
N LYS A 31 -19.87 10.71 4.81
CA LYS A 31 -19.06 11.92 4.75
C LYS A 31 -18.58 12.34 6.14
N GLN A 32 -19.47 12.37 7.13
CA GLN A 32 -19.12 12.69 8.52
C GLN A 32 -18.02 11.73 9.02
N PHE A 33 -18.18 10.43 8.80
CA PHE A 33 -17.18 9.44 9.19
C PHE A 33 -15.82 9.66 8.53
N ALA A 34 -15.82 9.98 7.23
CA ALA A 34 -14.59 10.26 6.48
C ALA A 34 -13.89 11.53 6.99
N GLU A 35 -14.65 12.56 7.36
CA GLU A 35 -14.12 13.86 7.79
C GLU A 35 -13.69 13.89 9.26
N THR A 36 -14.49 13.31 10.15
CA THR A 36 -14.32 13.44 11.61
C THR A 36 -13.84 12.16 12.27
N GLY A 37 -14.01 11.01 11.62
CA GLY A 37 -13.78 9.71 12.21
C GLY A 37 -14.89 9.24 13.15
N GLU A 38 -15.96 10.01 13.32
CA GLU A 38 -17.07 9.69 14.22
C GLU A 38 -18.42 9.85 13.53
N VAL A 39 -19.34 8.91 13.75
CA VAL A 39 -20.75 9.05 13.39
C VAL A 39 -21.58 9.17 14.66
N LYS A 40 -22.33 10.28 14.77
CA LYS A 40 -23.22 10.53 15.92
C LYS A 40 -24.67 10.38 15.53
N ARG A 41 -25.41 9.59 16.31
CA ARG A 41 -26.87 9.47 16.20
C ARG A 41 -27.49 9.86 17.54
N ASP A 42 -28.44 10.79 17.51
CA ASP A 42 -29.13 11.30 18.70
C ASP A 42 -28.20 11.83 19.80
N GLY A 43 -27.00 12.31 19.42
CA GLY A 43 -25.98 12.82 20.33
C GLY A 43 -24.97 11.77 20.84
N GLU A 44 -25.18 10.49 20.57
CA GLU A 44 -24.27 9.40 20.95
C GLU A 44 -23.37 8.96 19.79
N VAL A 45 -22.11 8.67 20.08
CA VAL A 45 -21.16 8.11 19.09
C VAL A 45 -21.56 6.66 18.82
N THR A 46 -21.94 6.37 17.59
CA THR A 46 -22.36 5.03 17.15
C THR A 46 -21.24 4.27 16.45
N PHE A 47 -20.36 5.02 15.76
CA PHE A 47 -19.17 4.48 15.13
C PHE A 47 -18.03 5.47 15.32
N SER A 48 -16.83 4.95 15.54
CA SER A 48 -15.60 5.72 15.65
C SER A 48 -14.44 4.94 15.05
N GLN A 49 -13.56 5.62 14.33
CA GLN A 49 -12.23 5.12 13.95
C GLN A 49 -11.16 5.88 14.74
N ASP A 50 -10.04 5.23 15.02
CA ASP A 50 -8.92 5.84 15.76
C ASP A 50 -8.31 7.02 14.98
N SER A 51 -8.37 6.98 13.64
CA SER A 51 -7.92 8.07 12.78
C SER A 51 -8.55 8.04 11.39
N THR A 52 -8.78 9.22 10.81
CA THR A 52 -9.26 9.38 9.43
C THR A 52 -8.15 9.18 8.40
N GLN A 53 -8.50 8.92 7.14
CA GLN A 53 -7.51 8.86 6.05
C GLN A 53 -6.69 10.15 5.95
N ALA A 54 -7.34 11.31 6.13
CA ALA A 54 -6.64 12.60 6.10
C ALA A 54 -5.63 12.74 7.25
N GLN A 55 -5.97 12.26 8.45
CA GLN A 55 -5.05 12.24 9.59
C GLN A 55 -3.86 11.31 9.34
N ASP A 56 -4.11 10.09 8.87
CA ASP A 56 -3.05 9.14 8.51
C ASP A 56 -2.15 9.67 7.38
N ASN A 57 -2.73 10.28 6.36
CA ASN A 57 -1.98 10.94 5.30
C ASN A 57 -1.10 12.07 5.85
N ALA A 58 -1.60 12.82 6.83
CA ALA A 58 -0.83 13.87 7.49
C ALA A 58 0.31 13.29 8.35
N PHE A 59 0.06 12.23 9.12
CA PHE A 59 1.08 11.50 9.89
C PHE A 59 2.16 10.93 8.96
N PHE A 60 1.77 10.28 7.87
CA PHE A 60 2.67 9.74 6.86
C PHE A 60 3.42 10.85 6.10
N GLY A 61 2.75 11.98 5.84
CA GLY A 61 3.32 13.19 5.27
C GLY A 61 4.49 13.73 6.09
N ARG A 62 4.34 13.75 7.42
CA ARG A 62 5.36 14.21 8.38
C ARG A 62 6.36 13.14 8.79
N GLY A 63 6.22 11.91 8.28
CA GLY A 63 7.07 10.78 8.64
C GLY A 63 6.87 10.28 10.07
N GLU A 64 5.71 10.51 10.69
CA GLU A 64 5.37 10.01 12.03
C GLU A 64 4.97 8.53 12.01
N ILE A 65 4.47 8.05 10.87
CA ILE A 65 4.20 6.63 10.60
C ILE A 65 4.98 6.20 9.35
N ASN A 66 5.37 4.92 9.31
CA ASN A 66 6.04 4.36 8.14
C ASN A 66 5.02 3.91 7.08
N GLY A 67 5.52 3.56 5.89
CA GLY A 67 4.69 3.13 4.78
C GLY A 67 3.88 1.86 5.03
N GLN A 68 4.43 0.88 5.74
CA GLN A 68 3.73 -0.38 6.04
C GLN A 68 2.58 -0.14 7.03
N ASP A 69 2.79 0.70 8.04
CA ASP A 69 1.74 1.09 8.98
C ASP A 69 0.61 1.84 8.26
N TRP A 70 0.95 2.75 7.34
CA TRP A 70 -0.05 3.44 6.53
C TRP A 70 -0.84 2.48 5.65
N ILE A 71 -0.19 1.50 5.00
CA ILE A 71 -0.85 0.49 4.16
C ILE A 71 -1.80 -0.39 5.00
N ALA A 72 -1.35 -0.83 6.18
CA ALA A 72 -2.17 -1.60 7.10
C ALA A 72 -3.42 -0.82 7.54
N ARG A 73 -3.26 0.45 7.94
CA ARG A 73 -4.39 1.31 8.30
C ARG A 73 -5.33 1.57 7.12
N TYR A 74 -4.80 1.75 5.91
CA TYR A 74 -5.62 1.89 4.70
C TYR A 74 -6.49 0.64 4.46
N LYS A 75 -5.90 -0.55 4.57
CA LYS A 75 -6.59 -1.85 4.45
C LYS A 75 -7.72 -1.98 5.48
N ASP A 76 -7.43 -1.71 6.75
CA ASP A 76 -8.39 -1.83 7.85
C ASP A 76 -9.55 -0.85 7.67
N ARG A 77 -9.24 0.39 7.27
CA ARG A 77 -10.25 1.43 6.99
C ARG A 77 -11.23 1.03 5.90
N GLN A 78 -10.79 0.36 4.82
CA GLN A 78 -11.73 -0.12 3.80
C GLN A 78 -12.74 -1.11 4.38
N THR A 79 -12.31 -1.93 5.35
CA THR A 79 -13.18 -2.89 6.04
C THR A 79 -14.13 -2.19 7.02
N GLU A 80 -13.63 -1.22 7.78
CA GLU A 80 -14.44 -0.42 8.71
C GLU A 80 -15.51 0.40 7.98
N TYR A 81 -15.15 1.01 6.85
CA TYR A 81 -16.08 1.78 6.04
C TYR A 81 -17.23 0.92 5.50
N HIS A 82 -16.93 -0.31 5.07
CA HIS A 82 -17.94 -1.29 4.66
C HIS A 82 -18.86 -1.70 5.82
N ALA A 83 -18.28 -2.01 6.98
CA ALA A 83 -19.04 -2.38 8.17
C ALA A 83 -19.94 -1.24 8.66
N LEU A 84 -19.43 0.00 8.68
CA LEU A 84 -20.19 1.20 9.00
C LEU A 84 -21.40 1.33 8.07
N ARG A 85 -21.18 1.22 6.76
CA ARG A 85 -22.24 1.35 5.77
C ARG A 85 -23.35 0.32 6.00
N GLY A 86 -23.00 -0.95 6.24
CA GLY A 86 -23.95 -1.99 6.59
C GLY A 86 -24.73 -1.67 7.88
N GLY A 87 -24.04 -1.09 8.88
CA GLY A 87 -24.63 -0.62 10.12
C GLY A 87 -25.62 0.53 9.94
N ILE A 88 -25.24 1.59 9.20
CA ILE A 88 -26.10 2.73 8.87
C ILE A 88 -27.36 2.25 8.15
N ARG A 89 -27.20 1.41 7.13
CA ARG A 89 -28.33 0.87 6.35
C ARG A 89 -29.31 0.10 7.21
N THR A 90 -28.81 -0.82 8.04
CA THR A 90 -29.63 -1.54 9.02
C THR A 90 -30.37 -0.56 9.93
N ALA A 91 -29.68 0.47 10.42
CA ALA A 91 -30.20 1.42 11.39
C ALA A 91 -31.20 2.46 10.80
N LEU A 92 -31.13 2.71 9.49
CA LEU A 92 -32.09 3.50 8.71
C LEU A 92 -33.31 2.68 8.25
N GLY A 93 -33.38 1.40 8.63
CA GLY A 93 -34.41 0.49 8.15
C GLY A 93 -34.33 0.31 6.63
N ILE A 94 -33.13 0.43 6.06
CA ILE A 94 -32.81 -0.05 4.72
C ILE A 94 -32.55 -1.56 4.89
N THR A 95 -33.62 -2.29 5.19
CA THR A 95 -33.61 -3.75 5.29
C THR A 95 -34.07 -4.30 3.95
N PHE A 96 -33.12 -4.76 3.13
CA PHE A 96 -33.44 -5.64 2.02
C PHE A 96 -33.81 -7.01 2.63
N GLY A 97 -35.08 -7.16 3.00
CA GLY A 97 -35.64 -8.50 3.11
C GLY A 97 -35.82 -9.01 1.70
N ASP A 98 -34.96 -9.91 1.24
CA ASP A 98 -35.03 -10.70 -0.01
C ASP A 98 -35.27 -9.98 -1.36
N ASP A 99 -35.49 -8.67 -1.40
CA ASP A 99 -35.70 -7.93 -2.64
C ASP A 99 -34.36 -7.36 -3.15
N GLU A 100 -33.93 -7.81 -4.34
CA GLU A 100 -32.79 -7.26 -5.09
C GLU A 100 -32.89 -5.73 -5.14
N ALA A 101 -31.75 -5.03 -5.09
CA ALA A 101 -31.70 -3.57 -5.27
C ALA A 101 -32.71 -3.09 -6.33
N ASP A 102 -33.68 -2.28 -5.89
CA ASP A 102 -34.88 -1.93 -6.69
C ASP A 102 -34.55 -1.17 -7.98
N ASN A 103 -33.31 -0.67 -8.14
CA ASN A 103 -32.81 -0.06 -9.36
C ASN A 103 -31.32 -0.37 -9.61
N ALA A 104 -30.90 -0.23 -10.87
CA ALA A 104 -29.55 -0.57 -11.31
C ALA A 104 -28.44 0.32 -10.71
N VAL A 105 -28.76 1.54 -10.25
CA VAL A 105 -27.80 2.45 -9.61
C VAL A 105 -27.43 1.92 -8.24
N ASP A 106 -28.43 1.55 -7.43
CA ASP A 106 -28.22 1.03 -6.07
C ASP A 106 -27.40 -0.26 -6.07
N LYS A 107 -27.69 -1.16 -7.03
CA LYS A 107 -26.89 -2.37 -7.24
C LYS A 107 -25.42 -2.05 -7.53
N ALA A 108 -25.17 -1.10 -8.44
CA ALA A 108 -23.81 -0.75 -8.83
C ALA A 108 -23.04 -0.02 -7.70
N LEU A 109 -23.75 0.76 -6.86
CA LEU A 109 -23.18 1.34 -5.65
C LEU A 109 -22.80 0.23 -4.65
N ASP A 110 -23.66 -0.76 -4.45
CA ASP A 110 -23.39 -1.91 -3.57
C ASP A 110 -22.17 -2.71 -4.04
N ASP A 111 -22.14 -3.06 -5.33
CA ASP A 111 -21.01 -3.75 -5.96
C ASP A 111 -19.70 -2.97 -5.76
N TYR A 112 -19.72 -1.63 -5.81
CA TYR A 112 -18.55 -0.82 -5.52
C TYR A 112 -18.07 -0.97 -4.08
N PHE A 113 -18.96 -0.87 -3.08
CA PHE A 113 -18.56 -0.94 -1.68
C PHE A 113 -18.15 -2.34 -1.23
N ASP A 114 -18.72 -3.40 -1.83
CA ASP A 114 -18.42 -4.78 -1.49
C ASP A 114 -17.01 -5.24 -1.94
N ILE A 115 -16.34 -4.45 -2.78
CA ILE A 115 -14.93 -4.66 -3.13
C ILE A 115 -14.06 -4.28 -1.94
N LEU A 116 -13.49 -5.30 -1.29
CA LEU A 116 -12.60 -5.16 -0.14
C LEU A 116 -11.23 -5.76 -0.42
N PRO A 117 -10.13 -5.19 0.11
CA PRO A 117 -8.77 -5.72 -0.10
C PRO A 117 -8.63 -7.21 0.24
N LYS A 118 -9.34 -7.69 1.27
CA LYS A 118 -9.32 -9.10 1.71
C LYS A 118 -9.89 -10.09 0.68
N LEU A 119 -10.58 -9.63 -0.36
CA LEU A 119 -11.13 -10.47 -1.42
C LEU A 119 -10.12 -10.72 -2.55
N PHE A 120 -9.04 -9.95 -2.59
CA PHE A 120 -7.98 -10.02 -3.60
C PHE A 120 -6.70 -10.42 -2.90
N LEU A 121 -6.53 -11.70 -2.55
CA LEU A 121 -5.34 -12.15 -1.83
C LEU A 121 -4.36 -12.83 -2.79
N GLY A 122 -3.11 -12.37 -2.77
CA GLY A 122 -2.02 -13.01 -3.48
C GLY A 122 -1.50 -14.27 -2.77
N PRO A 123 -0.46 -14.92 -3.31
CA PRO A 123 0.13 -16.15 -2.75
C PRO A 123 0.66 -15.99 -1.30
N THR A 124 1.01 -14.77 -0.89
CA THR A 124 1.51 -14.46 0.45
C THR A 124 0.41 -14.15 1.47
N LEU A 125 -0.88 -14.31 1.08
CA LEU A 125 -2.06 -13.91 1.87
C LEU A 125 -2.15 -12.40 2.16
N GLU A 126 -1.35 -11.59 1.47
CA GLU A 126 -1.49 -10.14 1.45
C GLU A 126 -2.38 -9.70 0.28
N PRO A 127 -3.02 -8.51 0.37
CA PRO A 127 -3.80 -8.00 -0.74
C PRO A 127 -2.97 -7.85 -2.01
N ASP A 128 -3.50 -8.39 -3.11
CA ASP A 128 -3.14 -8.01 -4.47
C ASP A 128 -3.78 -6.65 -4.75
N TRP A 129 -2.99 -5.60 -4.53
CA TRP A 129 -3.45 -4.22 -4.64
C TRP A 129 -3.82 -3.85 -6.08
N ASP A 130 -3.17 -4.45 -7.07
CA ASP A 130 -3.43 -4.18 -8.48
C ASP A 130 -4.80 -4.73 -8.90
N GLU A 131 -5.08 -5.99 -8.56
CA GLU A 131 -6.39 -6.59 -8.80
C GLU A 131 -7.50 -5.84 -8.03
N TYR A 132 -7.23 -5.47 -6.78
CA TYR A 132 -8.16 -4.67 -5.96
C TYR A 132 -8.47 -3.31 -6.60
N PHE A 133 -7.46 -2.52 -6.96
CA PHE A 133 -7.67 -1.20 -7.55
C PHE A 133 -8.33 -1.30 -8.92
N ALA A 134 -7.99 -2.31 -9.72
CA ALA A 134 -8.65 -2.56 -11.00
C ALA A 134 -10.14 -2.94 -10.81
N ALA A 135 -10.46 -3.75 -9.79
CA ALA A 135 -11.85 -4.07 -9.46
C ALA A 135 -12.61 -2.81 -9.00
N LYS A 136 -12.05 -2.01 -8.09
CA LYS A 136 -12.65 -0.74 -7.63
C LYS A 136 -12.92 0.22 -8.78
N GLU A 137 -11.95 0.39 -9.68
CA GLU A 137 -12.09 1.27 -10.84
C GLU A 137 -13.20 0.80 -11.80
N ARG A 138 -13.29 -0.51 -12.06
CA ARG A 138 -14.39 -1.07 -12.86
C ARG A 138 -15.75 -0.82 -12.22
N ALA A 139 -15.89 -1.06 -10.92
CA ALA A 139 -17.16 -0.84 -10.22
C ALA A 139 -17.53 0.64 -10.13
N LEU A 140 -16.56 1.53 -9.92
CA LEU A 140 -16.78 2.98 -9.94
C LEU A 140 -17.32 3.42 -11.31
N ASN A 141 -16.68 2.99 -12.39
CA ASN A 141 -17.11 3.33 -13.75
C ASN A 141 -18.51 2.79 -14.06
N GLU A 142 -18.83 1.58 -13.58
CA GLU A 142 -20.16 1.01 -13.73
C GLU A 142 -21.22 1.81 -12.95
N ALA A 143 -20.96 2.14 -11.68
CA ALA A 143 -21.87 2.96 -10.88
C ALA A 143 -22.14 4.32 -11.51
N VAL A 144 -21.08 4.99 -12.00
CA VAL A 144 -21.20 6.28 -12.70
C VAL A 144 -22.01 6.15 -13.97
N ARG A 145 -21.81 5.07 -14.75
CA ARG A 145 -22.58 4.78 -15.96
C ARG A 145 -24.05 4.56 -15.67
N GLN A 146 -24.39 3.84 -14.59
CA GLN A 146 -25.78 3.65 -14.18
C GLN A 146 -26.42 4.96 -13.72
N GLY A 147 -25.68 5.79 -12.97
CA GLY A 147 -26.14 7.15 -12.62
C GLY A 147 -26.41 8.00 -13.86
N GLU A 148 -25.54 7.92 -14.88
CA GLU A 148 -25.74 8.61 -16.15
C GLU A 148 -26.99 8.13 -16.89
N PHE A 149 -27.27 6.83 -16.91
CA PHE A 149 -28.50 6.31 -17.51
C PHE A 149 -29.76 6.75 -16.77
N ALA A 150 -29.68 6.90 -15.45
CA ALA A 150 -30.82 7.31 -14.64
C ALA A 150 -31.17 8.80 -14.80
N ASN A 151 -30.16 9.69 -14.82
CA ASN A 151 -30.40 11.14 -14.78
C ASN A 151 -29.40 11.97 -15.61
N GLY A 152 -28.84 11.38 -16.66
CA GLY A 152 -27.86 12.03 -17.54
C GLY A 152 -26.60 12.47 -16.78
N PRO A 153 -25.89 13.51 -17.25
CA PRO A 153 -24.64 13.97 -16.64
C PRO A 153 -24.75 14.33 -15.16
N GLN A 154 -25.94 14.75 -14.71
CA GLN A 154 -26.16 15.07 -13.29
C GLN A 154 -26.12 13.80 -12.44
N GLY A 155 -26.76 12.70 -12.87
CA GLY A 155 -26.72 11.44 -12.13
C GLY A 155 -25.32 10.84 -12.02
N ALA A 156 -24.49 10.99 -13.06
CA ALA A 156 -23.07 10.64 -13.01
C ALA A 156 -22.30 11.46 -11.95
N ALA A 157 -22.59 12.77 -11.86
CA ALA A 157 -21.98 13.65 -10.87
C ALA A 157 -22.44 13.32 -9.44
N ASP A 158 -23.73 13.03 -9.26
CA ASP A 158 -24.33 12.66 -7.99
C ASP A 158 -23.72 11.35 -7.46
N VAL A 159 -23.56 10.33 -8.32
CA VAL A 159 -22.90 9.07 -7.96
C VAL A 159 -21.44 9.30 -7.56
N ARG A 160 -20.67 10.11 -8.29
CA ARG A 160 -19.27 10.42 -7.92
C ARG A 160 -19.19 11.14 -6.59
N ALA A 161 -20.07 12.10 -6.35
CA ALA A 161 -20.13 12.83 -5.09
C ALA A 161 -20.50 11.91 -3.92
N TYR A 162 -21.44 10.98 -4.13
CA TYR A 162 -21.84 9.98 -3.15
C TYR A 162 -20.71 9.00 -2.81
N LEU A 163 -20.06 8.44 -3.83
CA LEU A 163 -18.97 7.48 -3.63
C LEU A 163 -17.72 8.12 -3.03
N SER A 164 -17.46 9.40 -3.34
CA SER A 164 -16.29 10.17 -2.88
C SER A 164 -15.00 9.31 -2.88
N PRO A 165 -14.60 8.77 -4.04
CA PRO A 165 -13.63 7.68 -4.14
C PRO A 165 -12.29 8.08 -3.51
N ILE A 166 -11.89 7.35 -2.47
CA ILE A 166 -10.65 7.64 -1.74
C ILE A 166 -9.40 7.37 -2.60
N GLU A 167 -9.56 6.59 -3.66
CA GLU A 167 -8.56 6.33 -4.70
C GLU A 167 -8.15 7.60 -5.44
N GLU A 168 -8.97 8.66 -5.37
CA GLU A 168 -8.60 9.97 -5.90
C GLU A 168 -7.69 10.76 -4.95
N ASP A 169 -7.48 10.34 -3.70
CA ASP A 169 -6.55 10.98 -2.76
C ASP A 169 -5.10 10.91 -3.28
N PRO A 170 -4.34 12.02 -3.25
CA PRO A 170 -2.96 12.04 -3.78
C PRO A 170 -2.03 11.00 -3.15
N THR A 171 -2.20 10.67 -1.87
CA THR A 171 -1.39 9.67 -1.16
C THR A 171 -1.76 8.27 -1.63
N VAL A 172 -3.05 7.99 -1.81
CA VAL A 172 -3.53 6.70 -2.34
C VAL A 172 -3.10 6.51 -3.80
N ARG A 173 -3.13 7.56 -4.63
CA ARG A 173 -2.58 7.49 -6.01
C ARG A 173 -1.08 7.23 -6.00
N ALA A 174 -0.34 7.89 -5.12
CA ALA A 174 1.10 7.66 -4.97
C ALA A 174 1.39 6.23 -4.50
N PHE A 175 0.57 5.68 -3.62
CA PHE A 175 0.65 4.28 -3.19
C PHE A 175 0.39 3.31 -4.35
N LYS A 176 -0.67 3.54 -5.15
CA LYS A 176 -0.96 2.75 -6.35
C LYS A 176 0.23 2.75 -7.32
N GLY A 177 0.75 3.92 -7.68
CA GLY A 177 1.93 4.00 -8.55
C GLY A 177 3.23 3.42 -7.94
N SER A 178 3.29 3.31 -6.61
CA SER A 178 4.40 2.65 -5.92
C SER A 178 4.32 1.12 -6.00
N GLN A 179 3.13 0.53 -6.26
CA GLN A 179 2.98 -0.90 -6.55
C GLN A 179 3.71 -1.23 -7.85
N ASP A 180 3.44 -0.49 -8.93
CA ASP A 180 4.08 -0.73 -10.23
C ASP A 180 5.62 -0.81 -10.12
N THR A 181 6.21 0.08 -9.31
CA THR A 181 7.66 0.05 -9.05
C THR A 181 8.07 -1.21 -8.27
N ARG A 182 7.32 -1.55 -7.22
CA ARG A 182 7.58 -2.74 -6.39
C ARG A 182 7.50 -4.01 -7.23
N ASP A 183 6.50 -4.13 -8.10
CA ASP A 183 6.27 -5.33 -8.89
C ASP A 183 7.28 -5.44 -10.05
N ALA A 184 7.63 -4.31 -10.69
CA ALA A 184 8.76 -4.28 -11.60
C ALA A 184 10.08 -4.70 -10.91
N LEU A 185 10.24 -4.38 -9.61
CA LEU A 185 11.39 -4.84 -8.83
C LEU A 185 11.29 -6.32 -8.47
N THR A 186 10.11 -6.92 -8.28
CA THR A 186 10.03 -8.37 -8.02
C THR A 186 10.47 -9.19 -9.23
N GLU A 187 10.42 -8.64 -10.44
CA GLU A 187 10.92 -9.30 -11.65
C GLU A 187 12.45 -9.19 -11.80
N LEU A 188 13.12 -8.30 -11.07
CA LEU A 188 14.55 -8.05 -11.17
C LEU A 188 15.33 -8.68 -10.01
N PRO A 189 16.29 -9.58 -10.26
CA PRO A 189 17.09 -10.19 -9.20
C PRO A 189 17.90 -9.13 -8.45
N LYS A 190 18.02 -9.29 -7.13
CA LYS A 190 18.80 -8.41 -6.26
C LYS A 190 20.28 -8.40 -6.64
N TYR A 191 20.81 -9.57 -6.97
CA TYR A 191 22.19 -9.76 -7.35
C TYR A 191 22.32 -10.10 -8.83
N ARG A 192 23.41 -9.63 -9.45
CA ARG A 192 23.76 -10.03 -10.81
C ARG A 192 24.07 -11.52 -10.86
N PHE A 193 23.91 -12.08 -12.07
CA PHE A 193 24.22 -13.48 -12.39
C PHE A 193 23.29 -14.52 -11.76
N LEU A 194 22.29 -14.09 -11.00
CA LEU A 194 21.32 -14.94 -10.33
C LEU A 194 19.91 -14.59 -10.79
N ASP A 195 19.00 -15.55 -10.67
CA ASP A 195 17.56 -15.26 -10.67
C ASP A 195 17.07 -14.79 -9.28
N ASN A 196 15.77 -14.53 -9.14
CA ASN A 196 15.17 -14.08 -7.88
C ASN A 196 15.30 -15.13 -6.76
N ALA A 197 14.99 -16.39 -7.05
CA ALA A 197 15.03 -17.47 -6.07
C ALA A 197 16.46 -17.69 -5.55
N GLN A 198 17.46 -17.65 -6.45
CA GLN A 198 18.86 -17.71 -6.09
C GLN A 198 19.33 -16.47 -5.33
N SER A 199 18.80 -15.28 -5.65
CA SER A 199 19.10 -14.05 -4.89
C SER A 199 18.63 -14.14 -3.45
N ASP A 200 17.43 -14.69 -3.22
CA ASP A 200 16.91 -14.93 -1.87
C ASP A 200 17.77 -15.96 -1.11
N GLN A 201 18.25 -17.00 -1.80
CA GLN A 201 19.18 -17.97 -1.22
C GLN A 201 20.52 -17.34 -0.81
N VAL A 202 21.00 -16.30 -1.51
CA VAL A 202 22.20 -15.55 -1.10
C VAL A 202 21.96 -14.87 0.25
N ASP A 203 20.83 -14.18 0.42
CA ASP A 203 20.50 -13.50 1.67
C ASP A 203 20.37 -14.50 2.83
N GLU A 204 19.65 -15.60 2.62
CA GLU A 204 19.51 -16.67 3.62
C GLU A 204 20.86 -17.30 3.97
N LEU A 205 21.71 -17.56 2.98
CA LEU A 205 23.06 -18.07 3.20
C LEU A 205 23.89 -17.09 4.03
N LEU A 206 23.82 -15.80 3.74
CA LEU A 206 24.58 -14.77 4.45
C LEU A 206 24.15 -14.65 5.92
N GLU A 207 22.86 -14.83 6.22
CA GLU A 207 22.33 -14.91 7.58
C GLU A 207 22.84 -16.17 8.30
N LYS A 208 22.72 -17.35 7.67
CA LYS A 208 23.24 -18.62 8.21
C LYS A 208 24.75 -18.55 8.47
N VAL A 209 25.50 -17.93 7.57
CA VAL A 209 26.95 -17.71 7.74
C VAL A 209 27.22 -16.80 8.94
N ALA A 210 26.44 -15.73 9.13
CA ALA A 210 26.59 -14.85 10.28
C ALA A 210 26.33 -15.58 11.61
N ALA A 211 25.29 -16.41 11.67
CA ALA A 211 25.02 -17.24 12.84
C ALA A 211 26.15 -18.27 13.09
N ALA A 212 26.64 -18.91 12.02
CA ALA A 212 27.70 -19.92 12.11
C ALA A 212 29.04 -19.33 12.57
N THR A 213 29.43 -18.16 12.05
CA THR A 213 30.67 -17.47 12.47
C THR A 213 30.57 -16.91 13.88
N ALA A 214 29.40 -16.42 14.31
CA ALA A 214 29.15 -16.02 15.69
C ALA A 214 29.34 -17.20 16.66
N GLY A 215 28.68 -18.34 16.39
CA GLY A 215 28.84 -19.55 17.20
C GLY A 215 30.27 -20.12 17.17
N ALA A 216 31.00 -19.98 16.05
CA ALA A 216 32.42 -20.34 15.98
C ALA A 216 33.27 -19.44 16.88
N ARG A 217 32.99 -18.13 16.90
CA ARG A 217 33.68 -17.14 17.73
C ARG A 217 33.46 -17.41 19.22
N GLU A 218 32.25 -17.79 19.63
CA GLU A 218 31.95 -18.20 21.02
C GLU A 218 32.78 -19.42 21.44
N ARG A 219 33.06 -20.33 20.51
CA ARG A 219 33.95 -21.49 20.72
C ARG A 219 35.44 -21.16 20.58
N GLY A 220 35.81 -19.88 20.50
CA GLY A 220 37.20 -19.43 20.39
C GLY A 220 37.81 -19.53 18.99
N VAL A 221 37.03 -19.91 17.97
CA VAL A 221 37.49 -19.99 16.58
C VAL A 221 37.31 -18.64 15.90
N LYS A 222 38.41 -18.04 15.45
CA LYS A 222 38.39 -16.78 14.69
C LYS A 222 38.26 -17.07 13.19
N ILE A 223 37.05 -16.95 12.65
CA ILE A 223 36.79 -17.05 11.22
C ILE A 223 35.89 -15.90 10.76
N THR A 224 36.25 -15.23 9.66
CA THR A 224 35.41 -14.19 9.06
C THR A 224 34.39 -14.80 8.10
N HIS A 225 33.30 -14.08 7.80
CA HIS A 225 32.28 -14.57 6.86
C HIS A 225 32.91 -14.83 5.48
N ARG A 226 33.81 -13.95 5.04
CA ARG A 226 34.57 -14.09 3.80
C ARG A 226 35.41 -15.37 3.78
N GLN A 227 36.14 -15.65 4.86
CA GLN A 227 36.95 -16.87 4.97
C GLN A 227 36.08 -18.13 4.98
N PHE A 228 34.94 -18.09 5.68
CA PHE A 228 33.98 -19.19 5.69
C PHE A 228 33.47 -19.49 4.28
N LEU A 229 32.97 -18.47 3.57
CA LEU A 229 32.44 -18.61 2.22
C LEU A 229 33.52 -19.05 1.22
N LYS A 230 34.73 -18.50 1.31
CA LYS A 230 35.88 -18.93 0.50
C LYS A 230 36.16 -20.42 0.68
N ASN A 231 36.20 -20.89 1.93
CA ASN A 231 36.46 -22.28 2.28
C ASN A 231 35.39 -23.26 1.76
N VAL A 232 34.13 -22.80 1.68
CA VAL A 232 33.04 -23.57 1.07
C VAL A 232 33.23 -23.60 -0.44
N LEU A 233 33.45 -22.45 -1.07
CA LEU A 233 33.59 -22.31 -2.51
C LEU A 233 34.76 -23.11 -3.08
N GLU A 234 35.91 -23.13 -2.40
CA GLU A 234 37.10 -23.90 -2.81
C GLU A 234 36.89 -25.43 -2.78
N ARG A 235 35.93 -25.90 -1.99
CA ARG A 235 35.60 -27.33 -1.86
C ARG A 235 34.39 -27.75 -2.69
N MET A 236 33.64 -26.79 -3.21
CA MET A 236 32.43 -27.02 -3.97
C MET A 236 32.77 -27.28 -5.45
N PRO A 237 32.25 -28.35 -6.07
CA PRO A 237 32.33 -28.53 -7.51
C PRO A 237 31.68 -27.36 -8.26
N ARG A 238 32.26 -26.95 -9.39
CA ARG A 238 31.74 -25.80 -10.17
C ARG A 238 30.38 -26.04 -10.80
N ASP A 239 30.01 -27.30 -10.98
CA ASP A 239 28.73 -27.77 -11.50
C ASP A 239 27.67 -27.99 -10.42
N HIS A 240 27.98 -27.66 -9.15
CA HIS A 240 27.01 -27.74 -8.06
C HIS A 240 25.94 -26.65 -8.20
N GLU A 241 24.67 -26.98 -7.95
CA GLU A 241 23.51 -26.08 -8.15
C GLU A 241 23.62 -24.75 -7.35
N LEU A 242 24.23 -24.81 -6.16
CA LEU A 242 24.46 -23.64 -5.30
C LEU A 242 25.78 -22.91 -5.56
N PHE A 243 26.57 -23.29 -6.58
CA PHE A 243 27.89 -22.72 -6.80
C PHE A 243 27.81 -21.19 -6.99
N ASP A 244 26.91 -20.73 -7.86
CA ASP A 244 26.75 -19.31 -8.16
C ASP A 244 26.24 -18.52 -6.94
N VAL A 245 25.32 -19.09 -6.16
CA VAL A 245 24.82 -18.51 -4.90
C VAL A 245 25.96 -18.30 -3.91
N VAL A 246 26.79 -19.32 -3.68
CA VAL A 246 27.94 -19.22 -2.75
C VAL A 246 28.99 -18.25 -3.29
N ALA A 247 29.23 -18.25 -4.61
CA ALA A 247 30.17 -17.33 -5.26
C ALA A 247 29.74 -15.87 -5.09
N VAL A 248 28.47 -15.55 -5.37
CA VAL A 248 27.93 -14.20 -5.17
C VAL A 248 27.95 -13.80 -3.70
N ALA A 249 27.58 -14.69 -2.77
CA ALA A 249 27.69 -14.44 -1.34
C ALA A 249 29.13 -14.12 -0.90
N TYR A 250 30.11 -14.87 -1.43
CA TYR A 250 31.54 -14.62 -1.19
C TYR A 250 31.98 -13.25 -1.73
N LEU A 251 31.60 -12.92 -2.97
CA LEU A 251 31.92 -11.65 -3.59
C LEU A 251 31.28 -10.47 -2.85
N ARG A 252 30.06 -10.62 -2.31
CA ARG A 252 29.39 -9.63 -1.45
C ARG A 252 30.16 -9.35 -0.16
N LYS A 253 30.91 -10.34 0.35
CA LYS A 253 31.77 -10.19 1.54
C LYS A 253 33.22 -9.82 1.20
N THR A 254 33.51 -9.50 -0.06
CA THR A 254 34.84 -9.11 -0.53
C THR A 254 34.82 -7.64 -0.95
N GLU A 255 35.67 -6.83 -0.30
CA GLU A 255 35.64 -5.37 -0.39
C GLU A 255 35.66 -4.82 -1.83
N ASP A 256 36.60 -5.29 -2.66
CA ASP A 256 36.78 -4.80 -4.03
C ASP A 256 35.64 -5.17 -4.99
N THR A 257 34.85 -6.21 -4.65
CA THR A 257 33.83 -6.78 -5.54
C THR A 257 32.41 -6.63 -5.01
N ARG A 258 32.23 -6.20 -3.75
CA ARG A 258 30.91 -6.16 -3.09
C ARG A 258 29.91 -5.26 -3.81
N GLU A 259 30.37 -4.18 -4.44
CA GLU A 259 29.49 -3.26 -5.18
C GLU A 259 29.14 -3.81 -6.57
N GLN A 260 30.00 -4.66 -7.14
CA GLN A 260 29.86 -5.16 -8.50
C GLN A 260 28.82 -6.29 -8.64
N VAL A 261 28.43 -6.90 -7.52
CA VAL A 261 27.45 -8.00 -7.49
C VAL A 261 26.01 -7.51 -7.39
N TRP A 262 25.78 -6.25 -7.05
CA TRP A 262 24.44 -5.68 -7.03
C TRP A 262 23.91 -5.50 -8.44
N ASN A 263 22.60 -5.68 -8.61
CA ASN A 263 21.95 -5.42 -9.89
C ASN A 263 21.79 -3.89 -10.09
N PRO A 264 22.50 -3.28 -11.06
CA PRO A 264 22.45 -1.84 -11.26
C PRO A 264 21.08 -1.37 -11.80
N GLU A 265 20.39 -2.21 -12.57
CA GLU A 265 19.06 -1.87 -13.12
C GLU A 265 18.02 -1.79 -12.00
N ARG A 266 18.10 -2.74 -11.05
CA ARG A 266 17.28 -2.75 -9.84
C ARG A 266 17.48 -1.47 -9.01
N ASP A 267 18.74 -1.15 -8.71
CA ASP A 267 19.05 0.04 -7.92
C ASP A 267 18.64 1.34 -8.64
N GLN A 268 18.83 1.42 -9.96
CA GLN A 268 18.46 2.58 -10.74
C GLN A 268 16.93 2.80 -10.74
N LEU A 269 16.15 1.71 -10.81
CA LEU A 269 14.69 1.80 -10.73
C LEU A 269 14.21 2.40 -9.40
N VAL A 270 14.89 2.09 -8.28
CA VAL A 270 14.60 2.70 -6.97
C VAL A 270 15.01 4.19 -6.94
N LEU A 271 16.16 4.54 -7.50
CA LEU A 271 16.64 5.92 -7.60
C LEU A 271 15.69 6.81 -8.42
N ASP A 272 15.10 6.25 -9.49
CA ASP A 272 14.17 6.94 -10.39
C ASP A 272 12.76 7.05 -9.81
N ASN A 273 12.41 6.19 -8.83
CA ASN A 273 11.08 6.15 -8.20
C ASN A 273 11.17 6.31 -6.67
N PRO A 274 11.64 7.46 -6.17
CA PRO A 274 11.92 7.63 -4.75
C PRO A 274 10.66 7.63 -3.87
N THR A 275 9.49 7.95 -4.43
CA THR A 275 8.21 7.85 -3.71
C THR A 275 7.92 6.42 -3.25
N SER A 276 8.33 5.42 -4.02
CA SER A 276 8.12 4.01 -3.69
C SER A 276 8.87 3.60 -2.43
N VAL A 277 10.01 4.23 -2.14
CA VAL A 277 10.75 4.04 -0.87
C VAL A 277 9.94 4.50 0.34
N LYS A 278 9.09 5.51 0.17
CA LYS A 278 8.23 6.02 1.24
C LYS A 278 7.22 4.98 1.73
N PHE A 279 6.68 4.19 0.79
CA PHE A 279 5.76 3.09 1.10
C PHE A 279 6.51 1.80 1.45
N TYR A 280 7.67 1.58 0.81
CA TYR A 280 8.46 0.36 0.89
C TYR A 280 9.94 0.67 1.20
N VAL A 281 10.25 0.90 2.47
CA VAL A 281 11.62 1.19 2.92
C VAL A 281 12.61 0.06 2.60
N SER A 282 12.11 -1.18 2.48
CA SER A 282 12.90 -2.34 2.05
C SER A 282 13.55 -2.14 0.68
N LEU A 283 12.98 -1.32 -0.21
CA LEU A 283 13.57 -1.00 -1.51
C LEU A 283 14.91 -0.27 -1.34
N TYR A 284 14.97 0.71 -0.43
CA TYR A 284 16.21 1.40 -0.09
C TYR A 284 17.21 0.47 0.62
N ASN A 285 16.75 -0.33 1.58
CA ASN A 285 17.61 -1.25 2.33
C ASN A 285 18.28 -2.31 1.45
N ASN A 286 17.62 -2.67 0.35
CA ASN A 286 18.07 -3.64 -0.64
C ASN A 286 18.82 -3.03 -1.83
N MET A 287 19.29 -1.78 -1.73
CA MET A 287 20.24 -1.22 -2.69
C MET A 287 21.69 -1.47 -2.24
N SER A 288 22.62 -1.33 -3.19
CA SER A 288 24.04 -1.19 -2.88
C SER A 288 24.32 0.02 -1.98
N GLU A 289 25.40 -0.03 -1.18
CA GLU A 289 25.77 1.08 -0.30
C GLU A 289 26.11 2.34 -1.08
N ALA A 290 26.75 2.19 -2.25
CA ALA A 290 27.00 3.31 -3.15
C ALA A 290 25.69 3.97 -3.62
N ASN A 291 24.67 3.20 -3.97
CA ASN A 291 23.38 3.75 -4.40
C ASN A 291 22.51 4.26 -3.25
N LYS A 292 22.65 3.72 -2.02
CA LYS A 292 22.06 4.33 -0.82
C LYS A 292 22.56 5.74 -0.59
N LEU A 293 23.88 5.93 -0.69
CA LEU A 293 24.49 7.26 -0.60
C LEU A 293 24.00 8.17 -1.73
N ARG A 294 23.99 7.69 -2.99
CA ARG A 294 23.44 8.45 -4.11
C ARG A 294 21.97 8.84 -3.92
N PHE A 295 21.17 7.96 -3.34
CA PHE A 295 19.77 8.26 -3.02
C PHE A 295 19.68 9.37 -1.98
N LEU A 296 20.45 9.28 -0.89
CA LEU A 296 20.50 10.33 0.13
C LEU A 296 21.01 11.67 -0.43
N ASP A 297 22.00 11.64 -1.30
CA ASP A 297 22.54 12.85 -1.95
C ASP A 297 21.51 13.51 -2.87
N ALA A 298 20.74 12.71 -3.64
CA ALA A 298 19.78 13.20 -4.61
C ALA A 298 18.45 13.63 -3.98
N HIS A 299 17.98 12.88 -2.98
CA HIS A 299 16.61 12.95 -2.48
C HIS A 299 16.51 13.34 -1.01
N GLY A 300 17.62 13.25 -0.28
CA GLY A 300 17.64 13.48 1.14
C GLY A 300 16.88 12.42 1.96
N THR A 301 16.43 12.82 3.14
CA THR A 301 15.70 11.93 4.07
C THR A 301 14.17 12.04 4.00
N ARG A 302 13.62 12.85 3.09
CA ARG A 302 12.17 13.16 3.00
C ARG A 302 11.25 11.95 2.69
N TYR A 303 11.82 10.84 2.25
CA TYR A 303 11.09 9.60 1.95
C TYR A 303 11.15 8.58 3.08
N PHE A 304 11.72 8.93 4.24
CA PHE A 304 11.81 8.04 5.39
C PHE A 304 10.92 8.53 6.53
N SER A 305 10.44 7.59 7.34
CA SER A 305 9.86 7.90 8.64
C SER A 305 10.92 8.45 9.60
N SER A 306 10.52 9.28 10.55
CA SER A 306 11.36 9.80 11.62
C SER A 306 12.04 8.69 12.41
N GLU A 307 11.33 7.59 12.68
CA GLU A 307 11.88 6.42 13.37
C GLU A 307 13.07 5.83 12.58
N PHE A 308 12.88 5.56 11.29
CA PHE A 308 13.95 5.06 10.42
C PHE A 308 15.16 6.00 10.34
N ILE A 309 14.92 7.32 10.24
CA ILE A 309 16.01 8.32 10.24
C ILE A 309 16.83 8.20 11.53
N ILE A 310 16.17 8.10 12.68
CA ILE A 310 16.83 7.99 13.99
C ILE A 310 17.56 6.64 14.11
N SER A 311 16.93 5.53 13.72
CA SER A 311 17.50 4.20 13.88
C SER A 311 18.76 4.00 13.03
N GLU A 312 18.76 4.55 11.82
CA GLU A 312 19.88 4.49 10.88
C GLU A 312 20.92 5.59 11.12
N GLY A 313 20.70 6.49 12.09
CA GLY A 313 21.60 7.61 12.38
C GLY A 313 21.72 8.59 11.22
N LEU A 314 20.69 8.71 10.39
CA LEU A 314 20.63 9.63 9.26
C LEU A 314 20.35 11.05 9.75
N ASN A 315 20.83 12.05 9.00
CA ASN A 315 20.59 13.44 9.35
C ASN A 315 19.20 13.88 8.84
N PRO A 316 18.29 14.37 9.68
CA PRO A 316 16.97 14.83 9.24
C PRO A 316 17.04 16.05 8.30
N ASN A 317 18.18 16.76 8.27
CA ASN A 317 18.41 17.95 7.45
C ASN A 317 19.26 17.70 6.20
N THR A 318 19.55 16.46 5.82
CA THR A 318 20.14 16.20 4.50
C THR A 318 19.03 16.23 3.47
N ALA A 319 18.79 17.38 2.87
CA ALA A 319 18.25 17.58 1.53
C ALA A 319 18.87 18.88 0.99
N PRO A 320 19.11 19.01 -0.34
CA PRO A 320 19.52 20.27 -0.94
C PRO A 320 18.45 21.38 -0.82
#